data_AF-H9F3R7-F1
#
_entry.id   AF-H9F3R7-F1
#
_cell.length_a   1.000
_cell.length_b   1.000
_cell.length_c   1.000
_cell.angle_alpha   90.00
_cell.angle_beta   90.00
_cell.angle_gamma   90.00
#
_symmetry.space_group_name_H-M   'P 1'
#
loop_
_entity.id
_entity.type
_entity.pdbx_description
1 polymer ?
#
loop_
_entity_poly.entity_id
_entity_poly.type
_entity_poly.pdbx_seq_one_letter_code
_entity_poly.pdbx_strand_id
1 'polypeptide(L)'
;KPATVRSQPTASAQLEHTEEAPKQVSLALQLPEHGNKDLGNVPGNCSENFCQNGGTCVPGADTHSCDCGPGFKGRRCELACIKVSRPCTRLFSETKSFPVWEGGICHHVYKRVYRVHQDICFKESCESTSLKKTPNRKQSKSQTLEKS
;
A
#
# COMPACT_ATOMS: atom_id res chain seq x y z
N LYS A 1 26.89 50.24 -26.45
CA LYS A 1 25.67 50.89 -25.88
C LYS A 1 24.76 49.78 -25.36
N PRO A 2 24.27 49.89 -24.13
CA PRO A 2 24.20 48.76 -23.21
C PRO A 2 22.99 47.85 -23.43
N ALA A 3 23.18 46.58 -23.08
CA ALA A 3 22.14 45.57 -22.97
C ALA A 3 21.10 46.00 -21.94
N THR A 4 19.83 46.01 -22.35
CA THR A 4 18.71 46.20 -21.43
C THR A 4 18.49 44.89 -20.67
N VAL A 5 19.19 44.75 -19.54
CA VAL A 5 18.86 43.74 -18.53
C VAL A 5 17.53 44.15 -17.92
N ARG A 6 16.46 43.41 -18.23
CA ARG A 6 15.16 43.60 -17.60
C ARG A 6 15.18 42.92 -16.23
N SER A 7 15.07 43.73 -15.19
CA SER A 7 15.02 43.34 -13.78
C SER A 7 13.89 42.35 -13.51
N GLN A 8 14.23 41.29 -12.79
CA GLN A 8 13.36 40.32 -12.15
C GLN A 8 12.37 41.00 -11.20
N PRO A 9 11.07 40.65 -11.20
CA PRO A 9 10.19 40.95 -10.08
C PRO A 9 10.40 39.89 -9.00
N THR A 10 11.12 40.27 -7.95
CA THR A 10 11.04 39.62 -6.64
C THR A 10 9.73 40.05 -6.00
N ALA A 11 8.76 39.15 -5.97
CA ALA A 11 7.63 39.26 -5.05
C ALA A 11 7.43 37.87 -4.44
N SER A 12 8.14 37.66 -3.33
CA SER A 12 7.85 36.60 -2.38
C SER A 12 6.46 36.86 -1.80
N ALA A 13 5.47 36.09 -2.25
CA ALA A 13 4.27 35.85 -1.47
C ALA A 13 4.46 34.50 -0.78
N GLN A 14 4.97 34.56 0.45
CA GLN A 14 4.82 33.49 1.43
C GLN A 14 3.32 33.33 1.69
N LEU A 15 2.78 32.16 1.36
CA LEU A 15 1.54 31.71 1.98
C LEU A 15 1.93 30.52 2.84
N GLU A 16 2.19 30.83 4.10
CA GLU A 16 2.41 29.88 5.16
C GLU A 16 1.20 28.94 5.22
N HIS A 17 1.36 27.69 4.83
CA HIS A 17 0.48 26.64 5.32
C HIS A 17 1.15 26.07 6.55
N THR A 18 0.89 26.75 7.66
CA THR A 18 1.19 26.31 9.01
C THR A 18 0.67 24.90 9.20
N GLU A 19 1.56 24.02 9.62
CA GLU A 19 1.24 22.73 10.19
C GLU A 19 0.35 22.97 11.41
N GLU A 20 -0.93 22.60 11.32
CA GLU A 20 -1.70 22.28 12.51
C GLU A 20 -2.45 20.98 12.24
N ALA A 21 -1.88 19.89 12.75
CA ALA A 21 -2.58 18.63 12.89
C ALA A 21 -3.88 18.88 13.66
N PRO A 22 -5.06 18.55 13.12
CA PRO A 22 -6.28 18.64 13.90
C PRO A 22 -6.19 17.60 15.02
N LYS A 23 -6.07 18.13 16.23
CA LYS A 23 -6.14 17.43 17.50
C LYS A 23 -7.31 16.46 17.49
N GLN A 24 -7.00 15.26 17.96
CA GLN A 24 -7.89 14.12 18.18
C GLN A 24 -9.29 14.57 18.59
N VAL A 25 -10.27 14.38 17.70
CA VAL A 25 -11.68 14.42 18.07
C VAL A 25 -12.01 13.03 18.63
N SER A 26 -11.88 12.91 19.95
CA SER A 26 -12.43 11.77 20.69
C SER A 26 -13.95 11.80 20.58
N LEU A 27 -14.50 11.10 19.58
CA LEU A 27 -15.91 10.75 19.61
C LEU A 27 -16.06 9.49 20.47
N ALA A 28 -16.04 9.70 21.79
CA ALA A 28 -16.46 8.67 22.74
C ALA A 28 -17.97 8.50 22.60
N LEU A 29 -18.39 7.48 21.86
CA LEU A 29 -19.70 6.89 22.13
C LEU A 29 -19.57 6.18 23.47
N GLN A 30 -20.12 6.81 24.51
CA GLN A 30 -20.39 6.17 25.79
C GLN A 30 -21.26 4.93 25.50
N LEU A 31 -20.66 3.74 25.50
CA LEU A 31 -21.43 2.50 25.56
C LEU A 31 -21.96 2.37 26.99
N PRO A 32 -23.27 2.13 27.19
CA PRO A 32 -23.78 1.87 28.53
C PRO A 32 -23.20 0.55 29.04
N GLU A 33 -22.66 0.59 30.26
CA GLU A 33 -22.33 -0.60 31.02
C GLU A 33 -23.62 -1.36 31.31
N HIS A 34 -23.79 -2.50 30.64
CA HIS A 34 -24.72 -3.52 31.09
C HIS A 34 -23.96 -4.83 31.20
N GLY A 35 -23.57 -5.14 32.44
CA GLY A 35 -23.04 -6.44 32.79
C GLY A 35 -24.08 -7.53 32.55
N ASN A 36 -23.62 -8.65 31.99
CA ASN A 36 -24.04 -9.95 32.44
C ASN A 36 -22.89 -10.95 32.26
N LYS A 37 -22.50 -11.58 33.36
CA LYS A 37 -21.63 -12.76 33.36
C LYS A 37 -22.44 -13.93 32.84
N ASP A 38 -22.07 -14.50 31.70
CA ASP A 38 -22.31 -15.93 31.47
C ASP A 38 -21.09 -16.57 30.80
N LEU A 39 -20.51 -17.50 31.54
CA LEU A 39 -19.39 -18.35 31.15
C LEU A 39 -19.98 -19.57 30.46
N GLY A 40 -19.98 -19.57 29.12
CA GLY A 40 -20.30 -20.78 28.38
C GLY A 40 -20.83 -20.54 26.97
N ASN A 41 -19.91 -20.51 26.01
CA ASN A 41 -20.16 -20.67 24.57
C ASN A 41 -20.83 -19.48 23.84
N VAL A 42 -20.02 -18.45 23.54
CA VAL A 42 -20.31 -17.46 22.49
C VAL A 42 -19.40 -17.76 21.28
N PRO A 43 -19.93 -17.83 20.05
CA PRO A 43 -19.13 -17.94 18.83
C PRO A 43 -18.39 -16.61 18.56
N GLY A 44 -17.33 -16.37 19.32
CA GLY A 44 -16.58 -15.10 19.39
C GLY A 44 -15.54 -15.06 20.52
N ASN A 45 -15.60 -16.05 21.41
CA ASN A 45 -14.66 -16.28 22.51
C ASN A 45 -13.32 -16.90 22.00
N CYS A 46 -12.20 -16.26 22.33
CA CYS A 46 -10.82 -16.76 22.13
C CYS A 46 -10.43 -17.93 23.06
N SER A 47 -11.35 -18.84 23.35
CA SER A 47 -11.21 -19.87 24.39
C SER A 47 -10.11 -20.87 24.05
N GLU A 48 -9.97 -21.15 22.76
CA GLU A 48 -8.86 -21.90 22.21
C GLU A 48 -8.08 -20.93 21.32
N ASN A 49 -6.78 -20.77 21.59
CA ASN A 49 -5.92 -19.91 20.77
C ASN A 49 -5.72 -20.55 19.39
N PHE A 50 -6.66 -20.34 18.48
CA PHE A 50 -6.59 -20.86 17.11
C PHE A 50 -5.55 -20.14 16.24
N CYS A 51 -5.08 -18.96 16.67
CA CYS A 51 -4.05 -18.19 16.02
C CYS A 51 -2.68 -18.90 16.14
N GLN A 52 -2.02 -19.13 15.01
CA GLN A 52 -0.69 -19.72 14.91
C GLN A 52 0.40 -18.64 14.95
N ASN A 53 1.66 -19.08 15.00
CA ASN A 53 2.84 -18.23 14.80
C ASN A 53 2.89 -16.98 15.71
N GLY A 54 2.42 -17.12 16.94
CA GLY A 54 2.40 -16.03 17.92
C GLY A 54 1.34 -14.95 17.67
N GLY A 55 0.32 -15.24 16.85
CA GLY A 55 -0.81 -14.34 16.65
C GLY A 55 -1.68 -14.22 17.90
N THR A 56 -2.19 -13.01 18.15
CA THR A 56 -3.05 -12.71 19.31
C THR A 56 -4.51 -12.79 18.88
N CYS A 57 -5.32 -13.57 19.60
CA CYS A 57 -6.75 -13.65 19.30
C CYS A 57 -7.46 -12.39 19.81
N VAL A 58 -8.19 -11.73 18.91
CA VAL A 58 -9.00 -10.56 19.21
C VAL A 58 -10.47 -10.97 19.09
N PRO A 59 -11.22 -10.98 20.20
CA PRO A 59 -12.65 -11.29 20.18
C PRO A 59 -13.41 -10.15 19.50
N GLY A 60 -14.37 -10.48 18.65
CA GLY A 60 -15.31 -9.54 18.05
C GLY A 60 -16.75 -9.92 18.38
N ALA A 61 -17.70 -9.02 18.13
CA ALA A 61 -19.11 -9.19 18.51
C ALA A 61 -19.75 -10.46 17.91
N ASP A 62 -19.44 -10.77 16.65
CA ASP A 62 -19.99 -11.94 15.92
C ASP A 62 -18.90 -12.84 15.29
N THR A 63 -17.64 -12.38 15.25
CA THR A 63 -16.51 -13.13 14.65
C THR A 63 -15.23 -12.88 15.44
N HIS A 64 -14.36 -13.89 15.53
CA HIS A 64 -13.02 -13.76 16.08
C HIS A 64 -12.02 -13.42 14.96
N SER A 65 -10.99 -12.62 15.27
CA SER A 65 -9.90 -12.30 14.35
C SER A 65 -8.55 -12.59 15.02
N CYS A 66 -7.53 -12.90 14.22
CA CYS A 66 -6.17 -13.05 14.71
C CYS A 66 -5.34 -11.82 14.29
N ASP A 67 -4.75 -11.14 15.26
CA ASP A 67 -3.70 -10.15 15.01
C ASP A 67 -2.37 -10.88 14.82
N CYS A 68 -1.84 -10.84 13.59
CA CYS A 68 -0.67 -11.59 13.20
C CYS A 68 0.61 -10.80 13.41
N GLY A 69 1.63 -11.47 13.95
CA GLY A 69 2.97 -10.91 14.03
C GLY A 69 3.56 -10.57 12.66
N PRO A 70 4.63 -9.74 12.63
CA PRO A 70 5.28 -9.32 11.40
C PRO A 70 5.75 -10.52 10.58
N GLY A 71 5.44 -10.52 9.28
CA GLY A 71 5.79 -11.61 8.37
C GLY A 71 4.82 -12.80 8.39
N PHE A 72 3.73 -12.74 9.16
CA PHE A 72 2.66 -13.74 9.12
C PHE A 72 1.34 -13.13 8.68
N LYS A 73 0.57 -13.90 7.90
CA LYS A 73 -0.77 -13.53 7.42
C LYS A 73 -1.67 -14.78 7.40
N GLY A 74 -2.94 -14.59 7.05
CA GLY A 74 -3.95 -15.66 7.05
C GLY A 74 -4.92 -15.50 8.21
N ARG A 75 -6.04 -16.23 8.17
CA ARG A 75 -7.10 -16.10 9.19
C ARG A 75 -6.60 -16.48 10.57
N ARG A 76 -5.64 -17.39 10.63
CA ARG A 76 -5.01 -17.92 11.83
C ARG A 76 -3.51 -17.66 11.82
N CYS A 77 -3.03 -16.67 11.06
CA CYS A 77 -1.60 -16.40 10.92
C CYS A 77 -0.79 -17.59 10.41
N GLU A 78 -1.39 -18.50 9.64
CA GLU A 78 -0.80 -19.75 9.16
C GLU A 78 0.10 -19.60 7.91
N LEU A 79 0.19 -18.39 7.34
CA LEU A 79 0.99 -18.10 6.17
C LEU A 79 2.22 -17.28 6.56
N ALA A 80 3.41 -17.78 6.27
CA ALA A 80 4.66 -17.02 6.40
C ALA A 80 4.92 -16.25 5.10
N CYS A 81 4.89 -14.93 5.18
CA CYS A 81 5.04 -14.01 4.06
C CYS A 81 6.40 -13.30 4.10
N ILE A 82 7.16 -13.42 3.01
CA ILE A 82 8.43 -12.72 2.82
C ILE A 82 8.36 -11.77 1.62
N LYS A 83 9.11 -10.67 1.68
CA LYS A 83 9.28 -9.77 0.53
C LYS A 83 10.38 -10.34 -0.37
N VAL A 84 10.01 -10.70 -1.59
CA VAL A 84 10.92 -11.24 -2.60
C VAL A 84 11.14 -10.18 -3.66
N SER A 85 12.42 -9.86 -3.92
CA SER A 85 12.80 -9.00 -5.04
C SER A 85 12.55 -9.73 -6.37
N ARG A 86 12.01 -9.01 -7.34
CA ARG A 86 11.77 -9.50 -8.70
C ARG A 86 12.14 -8.41 -9.70
N PRO A 87 12.79 -8.76 -10.82
CA PRO A 87 13.03 -7.79 -11.87
C PRO A 87 11.69 -7.32 -12.43
N CYS A 88 11.55 -6.02 -12.56
CA CYS A 88 10.39 -5.37 -13.16
C CYS A 88 10.87 -4.22 -14.03
N THR A 89 9.93 -3.54 -14.69
CA THR A 89 10.22 -2.33 -15.43
C THR A 89 9.36 -1.18 -14.93
N ARG A 90 9.95 0.01 -14.83
CA ARG A 90 9.25 1.25 -14.49
C ARG A 90 9.08 2.10 -15.75
N LEU A 91 7.86 2.59 -15.95
CA LEU A 91 7.51 3.46 -17.07
C LEU A 91 7.57 4.93 -16.63
N PHE A 92 8.43 5.69 -17.28
CA PHE A 92 8.51 7.14 -17.13
C PHE A 92 7.88 7.80 -18.35
N SER A 93 7.11 8.87 -18.13
CA SER A 93 6.53 9.66 -19.21
C SER A 93 6.94 11.13 -19.06
N GLU A 94 7.44 11.71 -20.13
CA GLU A 94 7.83 13.12 -20.19
C GLU A 94 7.21 13.76 -21.44
N THR A 95 6.66 14.96 -21.31
CA THR A 95 6.20 15.72 -22.47
C THR A 95 7.38 16.46 -23.07
N LYS A 96 7.77 16.12 -24.30
CA LYS A 96 8.85 16.78 -25.03
C LYS A 96 8.30 17.62 -26.17
N SER A 97 8.89 18.79 -26.37
CA SER A 97 8.64 19.64 -27.55
C SER A 97 9.50 19.17 -28.71
N PHE A 98 8.88 18.98 -29.88
CA PHE A 98 9.53 18.59 -31.11
C PHE A 98 9.31 19.69 -32.16
N PRO A 99 10.37 20.26 -32.75
CA PRO A 99 10.22 21.21 -33.84
C PRO A 99 9.78 20.48 -35.12
N VAL A 100 8.81 21.05 -35.81
CA VAL A 100 8.27 20.58 -37.09
C VAL A 100 8.31 21.75 -38.06
N TRP A 101 8.97 21.56 -39.20
CA TRP A 101 9.09 22.57 -40.24
C TRP A 101 8.09 22.32 -41.35
N GLU A 102 7.25 23.32 -41.64
CA GLU A 102 6.26 23.25 -42.72
C GLU A 102 6.23 24.59 -43.45
N GLY A 103 6.51 24.58 -44.76
CA GLY A 103 6.55 25.81 -45.57
C GLY A 103 7.55 26.88 -45.10
N GLY A 104 8.64 26.49 -44.41
CA GLY A 104 9.63 27.43 -43.85
C GLY A 104 9.27 28.00 -42.48
N ILE A 105 8.13 27.61 -41.90
CA ILE A 105 7.69 27.98 -40.56
C ILE A 105 8.02 26.84 -39.59
N CYS A 106 8.56 27.15 -38.41
CA CYS A 106 8.82 26.18 -37.35
C CYS A 106 7.66 26.16 -36.34
N HIS A 107 6.98 25.03 -36.24
CA HIS A 107 5.96 24.75 -35.24
C HIS A 107 6.52 23.82 -34.17
N HIS A 108 6.15 24.02 -32.91
CA HIS A 108 6.50 23.08 -31.84
C HIS A 108 5.32 22.17 -31.54
N VAL A 109 5.52 20.87 -31.75
CA VAL A 109 4.54 19.85 -31.39
C VAL A 109 4.98 19.18 -30.10
N TYR A 110 4.10 19.14 -29.12
CA TYR A 110 4.36 18.47 -27.85
C TYR A 110 3.92 17.02 -27.95
N LYS A 111 4.83 16.08 -27.68
CA LYS A 111 4.50 14.65 -27.62
C LYS A 111 4.95 14.08 -26.29
N ARG A 112 4.13 13.19 -25.73
CA ARG A 112 4.49 12.41 -24.56
C ARG A 112 5.43 11.28 -24.97
N VAL A 113 6.65 11.32 -24.47
CA VAL A 113 7.69 10.32 -24.69
C VAL A 113 7.70 9.39 -23.48
N TYR A 114 7.61 8.10 -23.75
CA TYR A 114 7.70 7.07 -22.73
C TYR A 114 9.09 6.43 -22.73
N ARG A 115 9.65 6.21 -21.55
CA ARG A 115 10.93 5.53 -21.33
C ARG A 115 10.72 4.41 -20.33
N VAL A 116 11.19 3.22 -20.68
CA VAL A 116 11.13 2.04 -19.82
C VAL A 116 12.50 1.84 -19.20
N HIS A 117 12.57 1.76 -17.88
CA HIS A 117 13.79 1.45 -17.13
C HIS A 117 13.63 0.12 -16.42
N GLN A 118 14.67 -0.70 -16.41
CA GLN A 118 14.73 -1.89 -15.56
C GLN A 118 14.84 -1.45 -14.10
N ASP A 119 14.10 -2.14 -13.22
CA ASP A 119 14.03 -1.83 -11.79
C ASP A 119 13.85 -3.13 -10.99
N ILE A 120 13.96 -3.04 -9.67
CA ILE A 120 13.75 -4.14 -8.75
C ILE A 120 12.49 -3.86 -7.93
N CYS A 121 11.43 -4.62 -8.20
CA CYS A 121 10.19 -4.55 -7.44
C CYS A 121 10.19 -5.60 -6.34
N PHE A 122 9.44 -5.35 -5.27
CA PHE A 122 9.22 -6.34 -4.21
C PHE A 122 7.80 -6.89 -4.31
N LYS A 123 7.69 -8.21 -4.30
CA LYS A 123 6.41 -8.91 -4.18
C LYS A 123 6.41 -9.73 -2.89
N GLU A 124 5.32 -9.69 -2.16
CA GLU A 124 5.13 -10.59 -1.03
C GLU A 124 4.84 -12.01 -1.54
N SER A 125 5.58 -12.99 -1.03
CA SER A 125 5.39 -14.42 -1.27
C SER A 125 5.04 -15.07 0.06
N CYS A 126 3.88 -15.71 0.13
CA CYS A 126 3.36 -16.33 1.34
C CYS A 126 3.27 -17.85 1.17
N GLU A 127 3.82 -18.61 2.11
CA GLU A 127 3.78 -20.07 2.13
C GLU A 127 3.14 -20.57 3.43
N SER A 128 2.39 -21.67 3.35
CA SER A 128 1.73 -22.21 4.55
C SER A 128 2.74 -22.88 5.47
N THR A 129 2.70 -22.52 6.76
CA THR A 129 3.56 -23.15 7.79
C THR A 129 3.12 -24.58 8.13
N SER A 130 1.95 -25.01 7.64
CA SER A 130 1.30 -26.29 8.02
C SER A 130 1.69 -27.49 7.13
N LEU A 131 2.63 -27.36 6.17
CA LEU A 131 2.98 -28.45 5.25
C LEU A 131 4.50 -28.70 5.14
N LYS A 132 4.98 -29.73 5.82
CA LYS A 132 6.18 -30.49 5.41
C LYS A 132 5.78 -31.86 4.83
N LYS A 133 5.73 -31.95 3.48
CA LYS A 133 5.94 -33.13 2.58
C LYS A 133 5.17 -32.85 1.27
N THR A 134 5.70 -32.85 0.05
CA THR A 134 6.85 -33.49 -0.63
C THR A 134 7.30 -32.61 -1.83
N PRO A 135 8.52 -32.78 -2.39
CA PRO A 135 8.99 -31.97 -3.51
C PRO A 135 8.48 -32.54 -4.84
N ASN A 136 7.22 -32.28 -5.19
CA ASN A 136 6.77 -32.25 -6.58
C ASN A 136 5.31 -31.78 -6.67
N ARG A 137 5.08 -30.47 -6.80
CA ARG A 137 3.90 -30.01 -7.53
C ARG A 137 4.15 -28.64 -8.12
N LYS A 138 4.12 -28.63 -9.46
CA LYS A 138 4.18 -27.48 -10.35
C LYS A 138 3.44 -26.26 -9.79
N GLN A 139 4.12 -25.13 -9.85
CA GLN A 139 3.59 -23.76 -9.91
C GLN A 139 2.11 -23.75 -10.32
N SER A 140 1.22 -23.40 -9.39
CA SER A 140 -0.19 -23.15 -9.71
C SER A 140 -0.62 -21.81 -9.15
N LYS A 141 -0.61 -20.84 -10.07
CA LYS A 141 -1.50 -19.68 -10.20
C LYS A 141 -1.62 -18.71 -9.02
N SER A 142 -0.96 -17.57 -9.25
CA SER A 142 -1.40 -16.21 -8.90
C SER A 142 -2.88 -16.10 -8.51
N GLN A 143 -3.17 -15.76 -7.26
CA GLN A 143 -4.36 -14.98 -6.95
C GLN A 143 -4.00 -13.50 -7.13
N THR A 144 -4.08 -13.05 -8.37
CA THR A 144 -4.29 -11.63 -8.68
C THR A 144 -5.76 -11.34 -8.40
N LEU A 145 -6.07 -10.72 -7.26
CA LEU A 145 -7.28 -9.93 -7.16
C LEU A 145 -7.02 -8.63 -7.93
N GLU A 146 -7.34 -8.64 -9.22
CA GLU A 146 -7.62 -7.41 -9.97
C GLU A 146 -8.95 -6.87 -9.42
N LYS A 147 -8.93 -5.67 -8.84
CA LYS A 147 -10.14 -4.97 -8.42
C LYS A 147 -10.60 -4.11 -9.60
N SER A 148 -11.79 -4.41 -10.13
CA SER A 148 -12.44 -3.69 -11.22
C SER A 148 -13.06 -2.37 -10.78
#